data_AF-A0AAN6GR42-F1
#
_entry.id   AF-A0AAN6GR42-F1
#
_cell.length_a   1.000
_cell.length_b   1.000
_cell.length_c   1.000
_cell.angle_alpha   90.00
_cell.angle_beta   90.00
_cell.angle_gamma   90.00
#
_symmetry.space_group_name_H-M   'P 1'
#
loop_
_entity.id
_entity.type
_entity.pdbx_description
1 polymer ?
#
loop_
_entity_poly.entity_id
_entity_poly.type
_entity_poly.pdbx_seq_one_letter_code
_entity_poly.pdbx_strand_id
1 'polypeptide(L)' 'MTRNTGAYAVSVHKKDKDHRIAGWKAALNNPNTTSEGRSNARRNLLMRGHVKDAFFSSSFDTKFRRMFGLRAKRHH' A
#
# COMPACT_ATOMS: atom_id res chain seq x y z
N MET A 1 38.75 13.86 -32.21
CA MET A 1 37.92 14.44 -31.13
C MET A 1 36.45 14.07 -31.37
N THR A 2 35.98 12.92 -30.88
CA THR A 2 34.58 12.50 -31.01
C THR A 2 33.92 12.58 -29.63
N ARG A 3 33.05 13.58 -29.43
CA ARG A 3 32.32 13.75 -28.18
C ARG A 3 31.18 12.75 -28.13
N ASN A 4 31.31 11.75 -27.27
CA ASN A 4 30.27 10.78 -26.97
C ASN A 4 29.16 11.49 -26.17
N THR A 5 28.17 12.04 -26.87
CA THR A 5 26.96 12.59 -26.26
C THR A 5 26.08 11.44 -25.81
N GLY A 6 26.39 10.89 -24.64
CA GLY A 6 25.52 9.94 -23.95
C GLY A 6 24.17 10.59 -23.72
N ALA A 7 23.17 10.13 -24.47
CA ALA A 7 21.78 10.55 -24.33
C ALA A 7 21.27 10.08 -22.96
N TYR A 8 21.23 10.99 -21.99
CA TYR A 8 20.57 10.73 -20.70
C TYR A 8 19.06 10.63 -20.95
N ALA A 9 18.58 9.41 -21.15
CA ALA A 9 17.15 9.12 -21.20
C ALA A 9 16.57 9.35 -19.80
N VAL A 10 15.99 10.54 -19.58
CA VAL A 10 15.22 10.83 -18.37
C VAL A 10 13.98 9.96 -18.39
N SER A 11 14.04 8.82 -17.70
CA SER A 11 12.88 7.97 -17.47
C SER A 11 11.89 8.71 -16.57
N VAL A 12 10.93 9.39 -17.18
CA VAL A 12 9.84 10.07 -16.47
C VAL A 12 9.01 9.00 -15.78
N HIS A 13 9.30 8.74 -14.50
CA HIS A 13 8.52 7.84 -13.65
C HIS A 13 7.11 8.42 -13.52
N LYS A 14 6.16 7.89 -14.30
CA LYS A 14 4.74 8.21 -14.12
C LYS A 14 4.37 7.80 -12.70
N LYS A 15 4.09 8.77 -11.84
CA LYS A 15 3.56 8.50 -10.49
C LYS A 15 2.18 7.88 -10.66
N ASP A 16 2.11 6.56 -10.55
CA ASP A 16 0.84 5.85 -10.59
C ASP A 16 -0.05 6.32 -9.44
N LYS A 17 -1.29 6.68 -9.79
CA LYS A 17 -2.31 7.22 -8.88
C LYS A 17 -2.68 6.24 -7.75
N ASP A 18 -2.23 5.00 -7.88
CA ASP A 18 -2.38 3.86 -6.98
C ASP A 18 -1.52 3.95 -5.73
N HIS A 19 -0.44 4.74 -5.74
CA HIS A 19 0.40 4.93 -4.54
C HIS A 19 -0.36 5.52 -3.35
N ARG A 20 -1.37 6.36 -3.61
CA ARG A 20 -2.23 6.90 -2.55
C ARG A 20 -3.06 5.81 -1.86
N ILE A 21 -3.52 4.81 -2.62
CA ILE A 21 -4.32 3.69 -2.12
C ILE A 21 -3.44 2.80 -1.22
N ALA A 22 -2.22 2.52 -1.66
CA ALA A 22 -1.22 1.81 -0.85
C ALA A 22 -0.92 2.55 0.46
N GLY A 23 -0.77 3.88 0.42
CA GLY A 23 -0.54 4.70 1.62
C GLY A 23 -1.68 4.61 2.63
N TRP A 24 -2.93 4.69 2.20
CA TRP A 24 -4.07 4.53 3.12
C TRP A 24 -4.19 3.11 3.66
N LYS A 25 -3.92 2.09 2.84
CA LYS A 25 -3.84 0.69 3.32
C LYS A 25 -2.74 0.50 4.37
N ALA A 26 -1.60 1.17 4.20
CA ALA A 26 -0.53 1.15 5.19
C ALA A 26 -0.97 1.83 6.50
N ALA A 27 -1.64 2.98 6.41
CA ALA A 27 -2.17 3.69 7.56
C ALA A 27 -3.19 2.85 8.37
N LEU A 28 -3.96 1.98 7.70
CA LEU A 28 -4.87 1.04 8.40
C LEU A 28 -4.13 -0.09 9.13
N ASN A 29 -2.95 -0.47 8.66
CA ASN A 29 -2.15 -1.55 9.24
C ASN A 29 -1.11 -1.08 10.26
N ASN A 30 -0.78 0.20 10.27
CA ASN A 30 0.22 0.75 11.16
C ASN A 30 -0.39 0.95 12.55
N PRO A 31 0.09 0.23 13.59
CA PRO A 31 -0.43 0.37 14.95
C PRO A 31 -0.23 1.78 15.53
N ASN A 32 0.76 2.52 15.02
CA ASN A 32 1.07 3.88 15.46
C ASN A 32 0.18 4.93 14.81
N THR A 33 -0.73 4.55 13.90
CA THR A 33 -1.67 5.49 13.29
C THR A 33 -2.83 5.77 14.24
N THR A 34 -3.10 7.05 14.45
CA THR A 34 -4.20 7.54 15.28
C THR A 34 -5.55 7.02 14.78
N SER A 35 -6.54 6.98 15.67
CA SER A 35 -7.91 6.59 15.34
C SER A 35 -8.50 7.45 14.22
N GLU A 36 -8.29 8.77 14.29
CA GLU A 36 -8.72 9.73 13.29
C GLU A 36 -8.02 9.51 11.94
N GLY A 37 -6.70 9.28 11.93
CA GLY A 37 -5.95 8.98 10.72
C GLY A 37 -6.43 7.72 10.02
N ARG A 38 -6.77 6.67 10.79
CA ARG A 38 -7.38 5.44 10.26
C ARG A 38 -8.78 5.68 9.70
N SER A 39 -9.62 6.49 10.36
CA SER A 39 -10.95 6.84 9.87
C SER A 39 -10.88 7.56 8.52
N ASN A 40 -9.97 8.54 8.41
CA ASN A 40 -9.74 9.26 7.16
C ASN A 40 -9.22 8.31 6.05
N ALA A 41 -8.29 7.42 6.36
CA ALA A 41 -7.80 6.42 5.42
C ALA A 41 -8.92 5.49 4.91
N ARG A 42 -9.81 5.02 5.79
CA ARG A 42 -11.00 4.23 5.41
C ARG A 42 -11.92 5.02 4.48
N ARG A 43 -12.24 6.27 4.82
CA ARG A 43 -13.11 7.12 4.00
C ARG A 43 -12.56 7.32 2.59
N ASN A 44 -11.26 7.56 2.48
CA ASN A 44 -10.58 7.72 1.20
C ASN A 44 -10.56 6.42 0.36
N LEU A 45 -10.40 5.25 0.99
CA LEU A 45 -10.50 3.95 0.33
C LEU A 45 -11.93 3.70 -0.17
N LEU A 46 -12.95 3.99 0.64
CA LEU A 46 -14.36 3.86 0.26
C LEU A 46 -14.72 4.76 -0.93
N MET A 47 -14.31 6.03 -0.90
CA MET A 47 -14.56 6.97 -2.00
C MET A 47 -13.97 6.52 -3.34
N ARG A 48 -12.90 5.72 -3.31
CA ARG A 48 -12.26 5.16 -4.52
C ARG A 48 -12.77 3.76 -4.88
N GLY A 49 -13.80 3.25 -4.20
CA GLY A 49 -14.37 1.93 -4.46
C GLY A 49 -13.58 0.76 -3.85
N HIS A 50 -12.58 1.04 -3.02
CA HIS A 50 -11.77 0.02 -2.32
C HIS A 50 -12.43 -0.43 -1.00
N VAL A 51 -13.69 -0.84 -1.09
CA VAL A 51 -14.50 -1.25 0.07
C VAL A 51 -13.85 -2.42 0.83
N LYS A 52 -13.36 -3.42 0.08
CA LYS A 52 -12.63 -4.58 0.64
C LYS A 52 -11.42 -4.17 1.48
N ASP A 53 -10.64 -3.20 1.01
CA ASP A 53 -9.42 -2.74 1.68
C ASP A 53 -9.71 -1.85 2.91
N ALA A 54 -10.87 -1.16 2.92
CA ALA A 54 -11.28 -0.30 4.03
C ALA A 54 -11.76 -1.10 5.25
N PHE A 55 -12.47 -2.21 5.01
CA PHE A 55 -13.06 -3.06 6.07
C PHE A 55 -12.18 -4.26 6.43
N PHE A 56 -11.55 -4.89 5.44
CA PHE A 56 -10.74 -6.10 5.63
C PHE A 56 -9.31 -5.82 5.21
N SER A 57 -8.50 -5.28 6.13
CA SER A 57 -7.06 -5.22 5.89
C SER A 57 -6.47 -6.62 6.02
N SER A 58 -6.41 -7.35 4.91
CA SER A 58 -5.86 -8.71 4.81
C SER A 58 -4.43 -8.86 5.37
N SER A 59 -3.69 -7.75 5.45
CA SER A 59 -2.35 -7.70 6.04
C SER A 59 -2.35 -7.80 7.57
N PHE A 60 -3.38 -7.31 8.26
CA PHE A 60 -3.44 -7.42 9.72
C PHE A 60 -3.74 -8.86 10.13
N ASP A 61 -4.71 -9.51 9.49
CA ASP A 61 -5.07 -10.90 9.77
C ASP A 61 -3.89 -11.85 9.48
N THR A 62 -3.17 -11.61 8.38
CA THR A 62 -1.99 -12.40 8.02
C THR A 62 -0.84 -12.21 9.01
N LYS A 63 -0.58 -10.97 9.45
CA LYS A 63 0.47 -10.66 10.43
C LYS A 63 0.13 -11.21 11.81
N PHE A 64 -1.14 -11.06 12.23
CA PHE A 64 -1.67 -11.61 13.48
C PHE A 64 -1.56 -13.13 13.47
N ARG A 65 -2.03 -13.81 12.41
CA ARG A 65 -1.84 -15.25 12.22
C ARG A 65 -0.38 -15.69 12.37
N ARG A 66 0.57 -15.00 11.73
CA ARG A 66 2.01 -15.30 11.90
C ARG A 66 2.48 -15.13 13.34
N MET A 67 2.00 -14.10 14.03
CA MET A 67 2.35 -13.83 15.44
C MET A 67 1.88 -14.95 16.38
N PHE A 68 0.73 -15.56 16.09
CA PHE A 68 0.16 -16.69 16.84
C PHE A 68 0.59 -18.07 16.30
N GLY A 69 1.66 -18.14 15.51
CA GLY A 69 2.17 -19.41 14.96
C GLY A 69 1.25 -20.07 13.91
N LEU A 70 0.18 -19.38 13.49
CA LEU A 70 -0.72 -19.86 12.46
C LEU A 70 -0.04 -19.68 11.09
N ARG A 71 0.38 -20.81 10.51
CA ARG A 71 0.99 -20.87 9.18
C ARG A 71 -0.01 -20.39 8.12
N ALA A 72 0.33 -19.31 7.42
CA ALA A 72 -0.44 -18.83 6.28
C ALA A 72 -0.54 -19.93 5.21
N LYS A 73 -1.73 -20.14 4.63
CA LYS A 73 -1.92 -21.13 3.56
C LYS A 73 -0.99 -20.77 2.39
N ARG A 74 -0.14 -21.71 1.97
CA ARG A 74 0.59 -21.62 0.70
C ARG A 74 -0.47 -21.47 -0.41
N HIS A 75 -0.45 -20.35 -1.13
CA HIS A 75 -1.08 -20.28 -2.44
C HIS A 75 -0.19 -21.07 -3.40
N HIS A 76 -0.76 -22.08 -4.04
CA HIS A 76 -0.14 -22.90 -5.08
C HIS A 76 -0.53 -22.34 -6.46
#